data_AF-A0AAU2B3N3-F1
#
_entry.id   AF-A0AAU2B3N3-F1
#
_cell.length_a   1.000
_cell.length_b   1.000
_cell.length_c   1.000
_cell.angle_alpha   90.00
_cell.angle_beta   90.00
_cell.angle_gamma   90.00
#
_symmetry.space_group_name_H-M   'P 1'
#
loop_
_entity.id
_entity.type
_entity.pdbx_description
1 polymer ?
#
loop_
_entity_poly.entity_id
_entity_poly.type
_entity_poly.pdbx_seq_one_letter_code
_entity_poly.pdbx_strand_id
1 'polypeptide(L)'
;MDETALDREPDTRQVARELPPEQRPLAVFDALAERFARQDFRGCAFVNTMVEAADRSSAAHRVAAAHKAAVIDYLDQLLTDAGHGEHATLAEELVLLIDGAIVTSVREGTTEPARRARRIAAALLAAERA
;
A
#
# COMPACT_ATOMS: atom_id res chain seq x y z
N MET A 1 -6.90 -34.85 6.25
CA MET A 1 -6.92 -33.73 5.29
C MET A 1 -6.30 -32.58 6.04
N ASP A 2 -5.09 -32.18 5.66
CA ASP A 2 -4.24 -31.28 6.43
C ASP A 2 -4.74 -29.83 6.33
N GLU A 3 -5.24 -29.30 7.44
CA GLU A 3 -5.81 -27.95 7.59
C GLU A 3 -4.73 -26.85 7.58
N THR A 4 -3.44 -27.22 7.62
CA THR A 4 -2.33 -26.25 7.69
C THR A 4 -1.84 -25.73 6.32
N ALA A 5 -2.50 -26.11 5.22
CA ALA A 5 -2.13 -25.70 3.86
C ALA A 5 -2.92 -24.49 3.30
N LEU A 6 -4.01 -24.06 3.95
CA LEU A 6 -4.91 -23.03 3.39
C LEU A 6 -4.48 -21.58 3.67
N ASP A 7 -3.56 -21.35 4.62
CA ASP A 7 -3.23 -20.01 5.11
C ASP A 7 -1.83 -19.51 4.73
N ARG A 8 -1.10 -20.19 3.83
CA ARG A 8 0.18 -19.68 3.32
C ARG A 8 -0.05 -18.77 2.12
N GLU A 9 -0.76 -17.65 2.30
CA GLU A 9 -0.62 -16.55 1.35
C GLU A 9 0.82 -16.01 1.45
N PRO A 10 1.55 -15.90 0.34
CA PRO A 10 2.89 -15.34 0.37
C PRO A 10 2.81 -13.90 0.91
N ASP A 11 3.67 -13.56 1.86
CA ASP A 11 3.81 -12.19 2.34
C ASP A 11 4.12 -11.31 1.13
N THR A 12 3.23 -10.38 0.80
CA THR A 12 3.39 -9.47 -0.34
C THR A 12 4.70 -8.66 -0.24
N ARG A 13 5.24 -8.49 0.97
CA ARG A 13 6.58 -7.93 1.19
C ARG A 13 7.71 -8.87 0.73
N GLN A 14 7.52 -10.18 0.84
CA GLN A 14 8.48 -11.16 0.36
C GLN A 14 8.48 -11.23 -1.18
N VAL A 15 7.31 -11.23 -1.82
CA VAL A 15 7.20 -11.23 -3.29
C VAL A 15 7.84 -9.97 -3.89
N ALA A 16 7.66 -8.81 -3.26
CA ALA A 16 8.30 -7.58 -3.71
C ALA A 16 9.83 -7.64 -3.65
N ARG A 17 10.43 -8.38 -2.70
CA ARG A 17 11.90 -8.49 -2.57
C ARG A 17 12.55 -9.31 -3.69
N GLU A 18 11.80 -10.19 -4.35
CA GLU A 18 12.29 -11.02 -5.45
C GLU A 18 12.33 -10.27 -6.79
N LEU A 19 11.62 -9.13 -6.89
CA LEU A 19 11.63 -8.27 -8.06
C LEU A 19 12.91 -7.41 -8.13
N PRO A 20 13.31 -6.97 -9.35
CA PRO A 20 14.32 -5.92 -9.50
C PRO A 20 13.96 -4.68 -8.67
N PRO A 21 14.92 -4.02 -7.99
CA PRO A 21 14.66 -2.88 -7.10
C PRO A 21 13.74 -1.82 -7.70
N GLU A 22 13.94 -1.48 -8.98
CA GLU A 22 13.18 -0.48 -9.72
C GLU A 22 11.69 -0.82 -9.91
N GLN A 23 11.30 -2.09 -9.77
CA GLN A 23 9.92 -2.56 -9.91
C GLN A 23 9.19 -2.66 -8.58
N ARG A 24 9.92 -2.74 -7.45
CA ARG A 24 9.34 -3.00 -6.13
C ARG A 24 8.38 -1.91 -5.66
N PRO A 25 8.64 -0.60 -5.85
CA PRO A 25 7.69 0.45 -5.47
C PRO A 25 6.35 0.34 -6.18
N LEU A 26 6.30 -0.22 -7.39
CA LEU A 26 5.04 -0.40 -8.14
C LEU A 26 4.32 -1.70 -7.78
N ALA A 27 5.04 -2.73 -7.33
CA ALA A 27 4.48 -4.02 -6.96
C ALA A 27 3.50 -3.94 -5.77
N VAL A 28 3.64 -2.93 -4.90
CA VAL A 28 2.67 -2.68 -3.81
C VAL A 28 1.24 -2.47 -4.33
N PHE A 29 1.07 -1.91 -5.52
CA PHE A 29 -0.25 -1.73 -6.11
C PHE A 29 -0.82 -3.03 -6.70
N ASP A 30 0.05 -3.95 -7.11
CA ASP A 30 -0.37 -5.29 -7.54
C ASP A 30 -0.89 -6.09 -6.34
N ALA A 31 -0.19 -6.00 -5.19
CA ALA A 31 -0.66 -6.54 -3.91
C ALA A 31 -2.01 -5.92 -3.44
N LEU A 32 -2.22 -4.62 -3.69
CA LEU A 32 -3.53 -3.99 -3.44
C LEU A 32 -4.63 -4.56 -4.34
N ALA A 33 -4.34 -4.79 -5.62
CA ALA A 33 -5.31 -5.37 -6.54
C ALA A 33 -5.74 -6.78 -6.09
N GLU A 34 -4.79 -7.59 -5.62
CA GLU A 34 -5.06 -8.89 -5.00
C GLU A 34 -5.91 -8.75 -3.74
N ARG A 35 -5.55 -7.81 -2.84
CA ARG A 35 -6.32 -7.56 -1.62
C ARG A 35 -7.77 -7.14 -1.92
N PHE A 36 -7.97 -6.27 -2.90
CA PHE A 36 -9.28 -5.75 -3.31
C PHE A 36 -10.16 -6.84 -3.93
N ALA A 37 -9.56 -7.88 -4.51
CA ALA A 37 -10.29 -9.00 -5.12
C ALA A 37 -10.92 -9.94 -4.08
N ARG A 38 -10.47 -9.87 -2.82
CA ARG A 38 -10.99 -10.74 -1.76
C ARG A 38 -12.40 -10.31 -1.34
N GLN A 39 -13.31 -11.27 -1.18
CA GLN A 39 -14.70 -11.03 -0.80
C GLN A 39 -14.86 -10.36 0.57
N ASP A 40 -13.85 -10.48 1.43
CA ASP A 40 -13.78 -9.90 2.78
C ASP A 40 -13.15 -8.49 2.81
N PHE A 41 -12.83 -7.90 1.66
CA PHE A 41 -12.24 -6.56 1.62
C PHE A 41 -13.26 -5.49 2.07
N ARG A 42 -12.88 -4.69 3.07
CA ARG A 42 -13.71 -3.63 3.68
C ARG A 42 -12.95 -2.31 3.83
N GLY A 43 -11.94 -2.09 3.00
CA GLY A 43 -11.01 -0.97 3.10
C GLY A 43 -9.82 -1.27 4.01
N CYS A 44 -9.18 -0.20 4.50
CA CYS A 44 -8.03 -0.29 5.41
C CYS A 44 -8.51 -0.28 6.86
N ALA A 45 -8.21 -1.34 7.61
CA ALA A 45 -8.57 -1.44 9.03
C ALA A 45 -8.05 -0.24 9.85
N PHE A 46 -6.85 0.26 9.55
CA PHE A 46 -6.24 1.36 10.27
C PHE A 46 -6.89 2.72 9.95
N VAL A 47 -7.23 2.98 8.68
CA VAL A 47 -7.97 4.20 8.31
C VAL A 47 -9.35 4.19 8.95
N ASN A 48 -10.07 3.06 8.88
CA ASN A 48 -11.37 2.93 9.54
C ASN A 48 -11.25 3.15 11.06
N THR A 49 -10.21 2.57 11.69
CA THR A 49 -9.92 2.78 13.12
C THR A 49 -9.69 4.26 13.43
N MET A 50 -8.94 5.00 12.61
CA MET A 50 -8.72 6.44 12.83
C MET A 50 -9.99 7.27 12.70
N VAL A 51 -10.93 6.86 11.84
CA VAL A 51 -12.24 7.50 11.69
C VAL A 51 -13.12 7.25 12.91
N GLU A 52 -13.17 6.00 13.39
CA GLU A 52 -13.99 5.63 14.56
C GLU A 52 -13.41 6.18 15.87
N ALA A 53 -12.09 6.12 16.02
CA ALA A 53 -11.37 6.68 17.16
C ALA A 53 -11.04 8.17 16.90
N ALA A 54 -12.08 9.01 16.93
CA ALA A 54 -11.98 10.45 16.67
C ALA A 54 -10.97 11.17 17.58
N ASP A 55 -10.80 10.69 18.82
CA ASP A 55 -9.71 11.16 19.70
C ASP A 55 -8.36 10.65 19.21
N ARG A 56 -7.56 11.58 18.68
CA ARG A 56 -6.18 11.33 18.20
C ARG A 56 -5.24 10.83 19.29
N SER A 57 -5.57 11.10 20.56
CA SER A 57 -4.80 10.66 21.72
C SER A 57 -5.24 9.29 22.26
N SER A 58 -6.25 8.65 21.65
CA SER A 58 -6.63 7.29 22.01
C SER A 58 -5.54 6.29 21.62
N ALA A 59 -5.47 5.16 22.34
CA ALA A 59 -4.53 4.08 22.03
C ALA A 59 -4.77 3.51 20.62
N ALA A 60 -6.04 3.36 20.22
CA ALA A 60 -6.42 2.85 18.90
C ALA A 60 -5.94 3.78 17.76
N HIS A 61 -6.15 5.09 17.90
CA HIS A 61 -5.70 6.06 16.90
C HIS A 61 -4.17 6.05 16.77
N ARG A 62 -3.44 5.99 17.90
CA ARG A 62 -1.96 5.94 17.87
C ARG A 62 -1.44 4.69 17.16
N VAL A 63 -2.02 3.51 17.41
CA VAL A 63 -1.62 2.27 16.72
C VAL A 63 -1.87 2.37 15.22
N ALA A 64 -3.03 2.93 14.83
CA ALA A 64 -3.34 3.12 13.42
C ALA A 64 -2.43 4.13 12.72
N ALA A 65 -2.14 5.25 13.38
CA ALA A 65 -1.19 6.25 12.88
C ALA A 65 0.23 5.66 12.73
N ALA A 66 0.69 4.88 13.72
CA ALA A 66 1.98 4.21 13.67
C ALA A 66 2.07 3.20 12.52
N HIS A 67 0.99 2.46 12.24
CA HIS A 67 0.95 1.59 11.07
C HIS A 67 1.10 2.37 9.75
N LYS A 68 0.40 3.50 9.61
CA LYS A 68 0.52 4.35 8.41
C LYS A 68 1.93 4.92 8.24
N ALA A 69 2.56 5.35 9.33
CA ALA A 69 3.95 5.77 9.32
C ALA A 69 4.87 4.63 8.84
N ALA A 70 4.70 3.41 9.36
CA ALA A 70 5.48 2.26 8.93
C ALA A 70 5.28 1.88 7.46
N VAL A 71 4.11 2.19 6.86
CA VAL A 71 3.88 2.02 5.42
C VAL A 71 4.64 3.07 4.61
N ILE A 72 4.69 4.33 5.08
CA ILE A 72 5.51 5.39 4.46
C ILE A 72 6.99 4.97 4.51
N ASP A 73 7.49 4.59 5.68
CA ASP A 73 8.89 4.15 5.87
C ASP A 73 9.25 2.96 4.97
N TYR A 74 8.32 2.02 4.79
CA TYR A 74 8.51 0.88 3.89
C TYR A 74 8.64 1.32 2.43
N LEU A 75 7.79 2.25 1.95
CA LEU A 75 7.89 2.76 0.59
C LEU A 75 9.15 3.58 0.38
N ASP A 76 9.53 4.39 1.36
CA ASP A 76 10.77 5.15 1.36
C ASP A 76 11.99 4.25 1.17
N GLN A 77 12.03 3.11 1.89
CA GLN A 77 13.07 2.09 1.70
C GLN A 77 13.07 1.51 0.28
N LEU A 78 11.90 1.15 -0.27
CA LEU A 78 11.82 0.62 -1.63
C LEU A 78 12.28 1.63 -2.68
N LEU A 79 11.95 2.91 -2.49
CA LEU A 79 12.32 4.00 -3.39
C LEU A 79 13.81 4.32 -3.30
N THR A 80 14.37 4.27 -2.09
CA THR A 80 15.81 4.38 -1.84
C THR A 80 16.57 3.25 -2.54
N ASP A 81 16.13 2.00 -2.36
CA ASP A 81 16.73 0.83 -3.00
C ASP A 81 16.64 0.89 -4.54
N ALA A 82 15.59 1.53 -5.06
CA ALA A 82 15.38 1.78 -6.48
C ALA A 82 16.19 2.98 -7.03
N GLY A 83 16.90 3.71 -6.18
CA GLY A 83 17.79 4.81 -6.56
C GLY A 83 17.09 6.14 -6.86
N HIS A 84 15.88 6.37 -6.34
CA HIS A 84 15.19 7.64 -6.48
C HIS A 84 15.76 8.70 -5.53
N GLY A 85 16.02 9.92 -6.03
CA GLY A 85 16.62 11.01 -5.25
C GLY A 85 15.63 11.66 -4.29
N GLU A 86 14.39 11.87 -4.73
CA GLU A 86 13.29 12.45 -3.93
C GLU A 86 12.46 11.37 -3.19
N HIS A 87 13.11 10.29 -2.76
CA HIS A 87 12.48 9.07 -2.25
C HIS A 87 11.47 9.33 -1.10
N ALA A 88 11.79 10.22 -0.16
CA ALA A 88 10.91 10.52 0.97
C ALA A 88 9.60 11.20 0.53
N THR A 89 9.69 12.20 -0.34
CA THR A 89 8.52 12.89 -0.92
C THR A 89 7.67 11.91 -1.74
N LEU A 90 8.33 11.11 -2.59
CA LEU A 90 7.67 10.08 -3.38
C LEU A 90 6.95 9.05 -2.49
N ALA A 91 7.52 8.66 -1.35
CA ALA A 91 6.89 7.72 -0.43
C ALA A 91 5.54 8.26 0.09
N GLU A 92 5.50 9.53 0.50
CA GLU A 92 4.27 10.19 0.94
C GLU A 92 3.22 10.27 -0.18
N GLU A 93 3.63 10.63 -1.40
CA GLU A 93 2.76 10.66 -2.58
C GLU A 93 2.19 9.28 -2.92
N LEU A 94 3.04 8.24 -2.88
CA LEU A 94 2.61 6.86 -3.12
C LEU A 94 1.64 6.39 -2.04
N VAL A 95 1.83 6.73 -0.76
CA VAL A 95 0.85 6.43 0.29
C VAL A 95 -0.48 7.12 0.05
N LEU A 96 -0.47 8.38 -0.41
CA LEU A 96 -1.70 9.08 -0.77
C LEU A 96 -2.45 8.34 -1.89
N LEU A 97 -1.74 7.86 -2.91
CA LEU A 97 -2.33 7.04 -3.98
C LEU A 97 -2.87 5.70 -3.46
N ILE A 98 -2.17 5.05 -2.53
CA ILE A 98 -2.61 3.81 -1.87
C ILE A 98 -3.92 4.04 -1.12
N ASP A 99 -3.99 5.07 -0.28
CA ASP A 99 -5.20 5.39 0.49
C ASP A 99 -6.36 5.77 -0.43
N GLY A 100 -6.10 6.57 -1.47
CA GLY A 100 -7.08 6.89 -2.49
C GLY A 100 -7.60 5.66 -3.23
N ALA A 101 -6.72 4.72 -3.59
CA ALA A 101 -7.10 3.47 -4.24
C ALA A 101 -7.98 2.59 -3.34
N ILE A 102 -7.63 2.49 -2.05
CA ILE A 102 -8.38 1.73 -1.05
C ILE A 102 -9.80 2.28 -0.92
N VAL A 103 -9.94 3.58 -0.68
CA VAL A 103 -11.26 4.23 -0.52
C VAL A 103 -12.08 4.14 -1.80
N THR A 104 -11.43 4.35 -2.95
CA THR A 104 -12.11 4.25 -4.26
C THR A 104 -12.58 2.83 -4.54
N SER A 105 -11.81 1.81 -4.16
CA SER A 105 -12.21 0.41 -4.32
C SER A 105 -13.40 0.05 -3.42
N VAL A 106 -13.45 0.54 -2.18
CA VAL A 106 -14.63 0.40 -1.32
C VAL A 106 -15.87 1.02 -1.96
N ARG A 107 -15.73 2.19 -2.60
CA ARG A 107 -16.83 2.87 -3.29
C ARG A 107 -17.27 2.17 -4.57
N GLU A 108 -16.32 1.72 -5.38
CA GLU A 108 -16.58 1.19 -6.73
C GLU A 108 -16.81 -0.33 -6.75
N GLY A 109 -16.39 -1.06 -5.72
CA GLY A 109 -16.52 -2.52 -5.65
C GLY A 109 -15.64 -3.27 -6.65
N THR A 110 -14.53 -2.68 -7.09
CA THR A 110 -13.64 -3.26 -8.10
C THR A 110 -12.16 -3.13 -7.72
N THR A 111 -11.29 -3.90 -8.41
CA THR A 111 -9.83 -3.86 -8.25
C THR A 111 -9.16 -2.79 -9.12
N GLU A 112 -9.89 -2.19 -10.07
CA GLU A 112 -9.36 -1.20 -11.01
C GLU A 112 -8.71 0.03 -10.36
N PRO A 113 -9.15 0.52 -9.18
CA PRO A 113 -8.49 1.63 -8.50
C PRO A 113 -7.02 1.36 -8.17
N ALA A 114 -6.64 0.13 -7.83
CA ALA A 114 -5.24 -0.24 -7.62
C ALA A 114 -4.42 -0.11 -8.91
N ARG A 115 -4.96 -0.60 -10.03
CA ARG A 115 -4.32 -0.47 -11.36
C ARG A 115 -4.19 0.98 -11.80
N ARG A 116 -5.20 1.80 -11.53
CA ARG A 116 -5.18 3.25 -11.81
C ARG A 116 -4.10 3.95 -10.99
N ALA A 117 -4.04 3.68 -9.68
CA ALA A 117 -3.01 4.21 -8.80
C ALA A 117 -1.60 3.79 -9.22
N ARG A 118 -1.41 2.51 -9.61
CA ARG A 118 -0.15 2.01 -10.17
C ARG A 118 0.31 2.80 -11.40
N ARG A 119 -0.60 3.10 -12.34
CA ARG A 119 -0.29 3.91 -13.53
C ARG A 119 0.14 5.33 -13.17
N ILE A 120 -0.53 5.95 -12.19
CA ILE A 120 -0.19 7.30 -11.71
C ILE A 120 1.18 7.28 -11.03
N ALA A 121 1.44 6.32 -10.13
CA ALA A 121 2.73 6.16 -9.48
C ALA A 121 3.86 5.94 -10.51
N ALA A 122 3.65 5.10 -11.53
CA ALA A 122 4.63 4.89 -12.58
C ALA A 122 4.97 6.18 -13.35
N ALA A 123 3.97 7.03 -13.61
CA ALA A 123 4.18 8.33 -14.24
C ALA A 123 4.98 9.30 -13.34
N LEU A 124 4.68 9.34 -12.03
CA LEU A 124 5.43 10.15 -11.05
C LEU A 124 6.90 9.72 -10.98
N LEU A 125 7.15 8.41 -10.83
CA LEU A 125 8.51 7.86 -10.77
C LEU A 125 9.29 8.03 -12.09
N ALA A 126 8.60 8.08 -13.23
CA ALA A 126 9.23 8.37 -14.51
C ALA A 126 9.60 9.85 -14.65
N ALA A 127 8.77 10.75 -14.13
CA ALA A 127 8.99 12.19 -14.20
C ALA A 127 10.17 12.65 -13.30
N GLU A 128 10.38 12.00 -12.16
CA GLU A 128 11.51 12.34 -11.27
C GLU A 128 12.88 11.99 -11.87
N ARG A 129 12.93 11.00 -12.76
CA ARG A 129 14.17 10.59 -13.44
C ARG A 129 14.51 11.41 -14.69
N ALA A 130 13.62 12.32 -15.11
CA ALA A 130 13.75 13.12 -16.32
C ALA A 130 14.42 14.47 -16.05
#